data_AF-A0A323U673-F1
#
_entry.id   AF-A0A323U673-F1
#
_cell.length_a   1.000
_cell.length_b   1.000
_cell.length_c   1.000
_cell.angle_alpha   90.00
_cell.angle_beta   90.00
_cell.angle_gamma   90.00
#
_symmetry.space_group_name_H-M   'P 1'
#
loop_
_entity.id
_entity.type
_entity.pdbx_description
1 polymer ?
#
loop_
_entity_poly.entity_id
_entity_poly.type
_entity_poly.pdbx_seq_one_letter_code
_entity_poly.pdbx_strand_id
1 'polypeptide(L)'
;MSAERTLAPKPDLPSNPQAAGPHFVLSEALNPELNGPFTFRYPDAFEEVMIGARMAELAAAGRATPINPDQLPTRARNFLRAIATLEYVIETAPKGWYSDVGGRPVLEPGRIGAGDTDVVLTVFVGYLEWAGRFRAALARPQDPQGAAANLPGQQASGGALFGQEPPESA
;
A
#
# COMPACT_ATOMS: atom_id res chain seq x y z
N MET A 1 33.39 21.89 10.67
CA MET A 1 32.27 22.46 9.91
C MET A 1 31.55 21.29 9.25
N SER A 2 30.43 20.84 9.82
CA SER A 2 29.67 19.69 9.31
C SER A 2 28.56 20.20 8.41
N ALA A 3 28.52 19.73 7.17
CA ALA A 3 27.47 20.06 6.22
C ALA A 3 26.17 19.32 6.61
N GLU A 4 25.13 20.08 6.93
CA GLU A 4 23.76 19.58 7.04
C GLU A 4 23.31 19.08 5.67
N ARG A 5 23.07 17.77 5.56
CA ARG A 5 22.52 17.17 4.35
C ARG A 5 21.00 17.26 4.44
N THR A 6 20.43 18.37 4.00
CA THR A 6 18.98 18.53 3.84
C THR A 6 18.49 17.51 2.83
N LEU A 7 17.68 16.55 3.30
CA LEU A 7 17.01 15.57 2.45
C LEU A 7 15.95 16.33 1.63
N ALA A 8 16.08 16.31 0.30
CA ALA A 8 15.10 16.93 -0.59
C ALA A 8 13.71 16.27 -0.41
N PRO A 9 12.61 17.03 -0.52
CA PRO A 9 11.26 16.47 -0.48
C PRO A 9 11.10 15.44 -1.60
N LYS A 10 10.52 14.28 -1.27
CA LYS A 10 10.18 13.23 -2.24
C LYS A 10 9.22 13.82 -3.29
N PRO A 11 9.38 13.48 -4.58
CA PRO A 11 8.45 13.89 -5.62
C PRO A 11 7.05 13.31 -5.34
N ASP A 12 6.04 14.17 -5.37
CA ASP A 12 4.63 13.79 -5.24
C ASP A 12 4.24 12.88 -6.40
N LEU A 13 4.01 11.60 -6.08
CA LEU A 13 3.29 10.68 -6.94
C LEU A 13 1.83 11.16 -7.07
N PRO A 14 1.17 10.96 -8.23
CA PRO A 14 -0.20 11.39 -8.46
C PRO A 14 -1.13 10.88 -7.35
N SER A 15 -2.04 11.76 -6.91
CA SER A 15 -2.95 11.57 -5.79
C SER A 15 -3.58 10.17 -5.81
N ASN A 16 -3.28 9.47 -4.71
CA ASN A 16 -3.55 8.07 -4.40
C ASN A 16 -5.02 7.68 -4.69
N PRO A 17 -5.32 6.50 -5.27
CA PRO A 17 -6.63 5.86 -5.13
C PRO A 17 -6.80 5.34 -3.68
N GLN A 18 -6.72 6.27 -2.72
CA GLN A 18 -7.06 6.12 -1.31
C GLN A 18 -8.57 6.12 -1.19
N ALA A 19 -9.21 4.98 -1.43
CA ALA A 19 -10.53 4.77 -0.83
C ALA A 19 -10.30 4.51 0.67
N ALA A 20 -10.71 5.47 1.49
CA ALA A 20 -10.67 5.45 2.95
C ALA A 20 -11.35 4.19 3.52
N GLY A 21 -10.57 3.32 4.15
CA GLY A 21 -11.05 2.13 4.85
C GLY A 21 -9.93 1.11 5.10
N PRO A 22 -10.11 0.16 6.01
CA PRO A 22 -9.16 -0.93 6.17
C PRO A 22 -9.08 -1.75 4.87
N HIS A 23 -7.86 -2.02 4.40
CA HIS A 23 -7.60 -2.83 3.21
C HIS A 23 -7.78 -4.33 3.50
N PHE A 24 -7.58 -4.71 4.76
CA PHE A 24 -7.73 -6.07 5.28
C PHE A 24 -8.11 -6.01 6.77
N VAL A 25 -8.84 -7.01 7.28
CA VAL A 25 -9.17 -7.14 8.70
C VAL A 25 -8.87 -8.58 9.14
N LEU A 26 -8.00 -8.72 10.13
CA LEU A 26 -7.75 -10.01 10.78
C LEU A 26 -8.72 -10.21 11.94
N SER A 27 -9.38 -11.36 12.02
CA SER A 27 -10.34 -11.67 13.09
C SER A 27 -10.20 -13.06 13.72
N GLU A 28 -9.28 -13.88 13.22
CA GLU A 28 -9.17 -15.30 13.58
C GLU A 28 -7.86 -15.66 14.30
N ALA A 29 -7.06 -14.67 14.70
CA ALA A 29 -5.87 -14.95 15.50
C ALA A 29 -6.25 -15.37 16.92
N LEU A 30 -5.58 -16.39 17.44
CA LEU A 30 -5.70 -16.84 18.82
C LEU A 30 -5.26 -15.75 19.79
N ASN A 31 -4.21 -15.01 19.46
CA ASN A 31 -3.83 -13.81 20.19
C ASN A 31 -4.76 -12.64 19.79
N PRO A 32 -5.61 -12.14 20.70
CA PRO A 32 -6.55 -11.06 20.40
C PRO A 32 -5.87 -9.74 20.04
N GLU A 33 -4.61 -9.52 20.45
CA GLU A 33 -3.86 -8.30 20.13
C GLU A 33 -3.41 -8.23 18.65
N LEU A 34 -3.44 -9.37 17.95
CA LEU A 34 -3.13 -9.45 16.53
C LEU A 34 -4.33 -9.11 15.65
N ASN A 35 -5.55 -9.24 16.18
CA ASN A 35 -6.79 -9.00 15.44
C ASN A 35 -7.05 -7.51 15.25
N GLY A 36 -7.61 -7.16 14.08
CA GLY A 36 -7.99 -5.80 13.75
C GLY A 36 -7.65 -5.38 12.31
N PRO A 37 -7.81 -4.10 12.01
CA PRO A 37 -7.67 -3.57 10.66
C PRO A 37 -6.22 -3.35 10.24
N PHE A 38 -5.97 -3.53 8.95
CA PHE A 38 -4.72 -3.20 8.27
C PHE A 38 -4.96 -2.21 7.14
N THR A 39 -4.03 -1.29 6.97
CA THR A 39 -3.87 -0.53 5.72
C THR A 39 -2.49 -0.80 5.13
N PHE A 40 -2.44 -0.72 3.81
CA PHE A 40 -1.29 -1.05 3.00
C PHE A 40 -1.03 0.07 2.02
N ARG A 41 0.23 0.21 1.63
CA ARG A 41 0.64 1.01 0.49
C ARG A 41 1.38 0.13 -0.51
N TYR A 42 1.50 0.67 -1.71
CA TYR A 42 2.25 0.01 -2.75
C TYR A 42 3.73 0.39 -2.56
N PRO A 43 4.67 -0.57 -2.52
CA PRO A 43 6.09 -0.24 -2.37
C PRO A 43 6.60 0.46 -3.62
N ASP A 44 7.51 1.42 -3.44
CA ASP A 44 8.22 2.01 -4.58
C ASP A 44 9.32 1.06 -5.10
N ALA A 45 9.92 1.41 -6.24
CA ALA A 45 10.94 0.56 -6.88
C ALA A 45 12.19 0.35 -6.01
N PHE A 46 12.54 1.32 -5.16
CA PHE A 46 13.67 1.20 -4.24
C PHE A 46 13.32 0.25 -3.10
N GLU A 47 12.11 0.33 -2.57
CA GLU A 47 11.61 -0.54 -1.52
C GLU A 47 11.49 -2.00 -1.98
N GLU A 48 11.12 -2.24 -3.25
CA GLU A 48 11.17 -3.59 -3.84
C GLU A 48 12.58 -4.20 -3.78
N VAL A 49 13.63 -3.40 -4.03
CA VAL A 49 15.03 -3.85 -3.88
C VAL A 49 15.36 -4.12 -2.41
N MET A 50 14.91 -3.25 -1.50
CA MET A 50 15.14 -3.40 -0.06
C MET A 50 14.45 -4.64 0.52
N ILE A 51 13.24 -4.97 0.04
CA ILE A 51 12.54 -6.22 0.39
C ILE A 51 13.39 -7.43 0.02
N GLY A 52 13.99 -7.44 -1.17
CA GLY A 52 14.90 -8.51 -1.61
C GLY A 52 16.13 -8.65 -0.72
N ALA A 53 16.77 -7.52 -0.36
CA ALA A 53 17.91 -7.51 0.57
C ALA A 53 17.50 -8.05 1.95
N ARG A 54 16.33 -7.63 2.44
CA ARG A 54 15.78 -8.07 3.72
C ARG A 54 15.48 -9.57 3.75
N MET A 55 14.98 -10.16 2.66
CA MET A 55 14.82 -11.61 2.56
C MET A 55 16.16 -12.35 2.74
N ALA A 56 17.25 -11.84 2.15
CA ALA A 56 18.58 -12.43 2.30
C ALA A 56 19.10 -12.31 3.76
N GLU A 57 18.87 -11.18 4.42
CA GLU A 57 19.21 -11.00 5.84
C GLU A 57 18.46 -12.00 6.73
N LEU A 58 17.15 -12.12 6.53
CA LEU A 58 16.31 -13.05 7.30
C LEU A 58 16.70 -14.51 7.03
N ALA A 59 17.04 -14.88 5.79
CA ALA A 59 17.53 -16.22 5.45
C ALA A 59 18.87 -16.54 6.10
N ALA A 60 19.75 -15.54 6.22
CA ALA A 60 21.04 -15.68 6.88
C ALA A 60 20.88 -15.90 8.40
N ALA A 61 19.89 -15.26 9.05
CA ALA A 61 19.56 -15.43 10.46
C ALA A 61 20.77 -15.43 11.42
N GLY A 62 21.80 -14.60 11.14
CA GLY A 62 23.02 -14.52 11.94
C GLY A 62 24.00 -15.70 11.76
N ARG A 63 23.81 -16.56 10.76
CA ARG A 63 24.73 -17.66 10.45
C ARG A 63 26.05 -17.12 9.88
N ALA A 64 27.14 -17.82 10.19
CA ALA A 64 28.47 -17.51 9.67
C ALA A 64 28.57 -17.66 8.14
N THR A 65 27.76 -18.56 7.55
CA THR A 65 27.63 -18.72 6.10
C THR A 65 26.19 -18.42 5.69
N PRO A 66 25.95 -17.33 4.95
CA PRO A 66 24.61 -16.99 4.46
C PRO A 66 24.06 -18.10 3.55
N ILE A 67 22.77 -18.38 3.67
CA ILE A 67 22.05 -19.27 2.77
C ILE A 67 21.27 -18.41 1.78
N ASN A 68 21.36 -18.75 0.49
CA ASN A 68 20.54 -18.10 -0.52
C ASN A 68 19.05 -18.43 -0.24
N PRO A 69 18.15 -17.44 -0.14
CA PRO A 69 16.72 -17.66 0.08
C PRO A 69 16.10 -18.73 -0.83
N ASP A 70 16.52 -18.81 -2.10
CA ASP A 70 15.95 -19.74 -3.08
C ASP A 70 16.20 -21.21 -2.72
N GLN A 71 17.25 -21.49 -1.94
CA GLN A 71 17.61 -22.83 -1.49
C GLN A 71 16.78 -23.32 -0.30
N LEU A 72 16.00 -22.43 0.33
CA LEU A 72 15.15 -22.80 1.45
C LEU A 72 13.90 -23.56 1.00
N PRO A 73 13.31 -24.40 1.88
CA PRO A 73 12.02 -25.01 1.61
C PRO A 73 10.96 -23.97 1.27
N THR A 74 10.04 -24.31 0.35
CA THR A 74 9.00 -23.41 -0.15
C THR A 74 8.25 -22.66 0.96
N ARG A 75 7.88 -23.38 2.03
CA ARG A 75 7.18 -22.76 3.18
C ARG A 75 8.04 -21.67 3.83
N ALA A 76 9.31 -21.94 4.10
CA ALA A 76 10.22 -20.95 4.67
C ALA A 76 10.41 -19.75 3.74
N ARG A 77 10.58 -19.96 2.43
CA ARG A 77 10.66 -18.85 1.45
C ARG A 77 9.43 -17.97 1.47
N ASN A 78 8.24 -18.56 1.54
CA ASN A 78 6.99 -17.81 1.61
C ASN A 78 6.91 -16.95 2.87
N PHE A 79 7.35 -17.47 4.02
CA PHE A 79 7.44 -16.68 5.25
C PHE A 79 8.44 -15.53 5.13
N LEU A 80 9.64 -15.80 4.62
CA LEU A 80 10.65 -14.74 4.44
C LEU A 80 10.13 -13.63 3.55
N ARG A 81 9.49 -13.99 2.42
CA ARG A 81 8.86 -13.02 1.52
C ARG A 81 7.76 -12.25 2.22
N ALA A 82 6.84 -12.94 2.91
CA ALA A 82 5.74 -12.30 3.60
C ALA A 82 6.25 -11.29 4.65
N ILE A 83 7.18 -11.70 5.51
CA ILE A 83 7.77 -10.84 6.55
C ILE A 83 8.46 -9.64 5.90
N ALA A 84 9.38 -9.88 4.96
CA ALA A 84 10.13 -8.82 4.31
C ALA A 84 9.22 -7.84 3.56
N THR A 85 8.16 -8.31 2.89
CA THR A 85 7.23 -7.40 2.21
C THR A 85 6.39 -6.62 3.22
N LEU A 86 5.78 -7.28 4.21
CA LEU A 86 4.88 -6.65 5.19
C LEU A 86 5.59 -5.58 6.04
N GLU A 87 6.88 -5.76 6.34
CA GLU A 87 7.70 -4.73 7.01
C GLU A 87 7.69 -3.38 6.27
N TYR A 88 7.60 -3.39 4.93
CA TYR A 88 7.65 -2.18 4.10
C TYR A 88 6.26 -1.66 3.72
N VAL A 89 5.29 -2.54 3.49
CA VAL A 89 4.02 -2.16 2.84
C VAL A 89 2.88 -1.85 3.82
N ILE A 90 2.97 -2.28 5.08
CA ILE A 90 1.96 -1.94 6.09
C ILE A 90 2.11 -0.46 6.48
N GLU A 91 1.02 0.29 6.40
CA GLU A 91 0.94 1.66 6.94
C GLU A 91 0.32 1.71 8.33
N THR A 92 -0.67 0.85 8.59
CA THR A 92 -1.34 0.76 9.90
C THR A 92 -1.69 -0.70 10.17
N ALA A 93 -1.49 -1.13 11.41
CA ALA A 93 -1.81 -2.48 11.88
C ALA A 93 -2.28 -2.46 13.35
N PRO A 94 -2.84 -3.57 13.85
CA PRO A 94 -3.08 -3.77 15.27
C PRO A 94 -1.78 -3.74 16.09
N LYS A 95 -1.87 -3.32 17.35
CA LYS A 95 -0.71 -3.09 18.22
C LYS A 95 0.20 -4.32 18.37
N GLY A 96 -0.35 -5.54 18.37
CA GLY A 96 0.40 -6.77 18.61
C GLY A 96 1.43 -7.14 17.52
N TRP A 97 1.46 -6.43 16.40
CA TRP A 97 2.30 -6.77 15.24
C TRP A 97 3.72 -6.21 15.27
N TYR A 98 3.91 -5.11 16.00
CA TYR A 98 5.19 -4.40 16.03
C TYR A 98 5.75 -4.36 17.44
N SER A 99 7.05 -4.58 17.55
CA SER A 99 7.82 -4.21 18.73
C SER A 99 8.55 -2.89 18.48
N ASP A 100 8.90 -2.21 19.57
CA ASP A 100 9.81 -1.08 19.50
C ASP A 100 11.24 -1.55 19.77
N VAL A 101 12.10 -1.45 18.75
CA VAL A 101 13.54 -1.73 18.86
C VAL A 101 14.30 -0.44 18.57
N GLY A 102 14.73 0.24 19.64
CA GLY A 102 15.53 1.48 19.51
C GLY A 102 14.74 2.66 18.94
N GLY A 103 13.45 2.78 19.27
CA GLY A 103 12.55 3.84 18.78
C GLY A 103 11.97 3.56 17.39
N ARG A 104 12.12 2.32 16.89
CA ARG A 104 11.66 1.93 15.55
C ARG A 104 10.69 0.76 15.64
N PRO A 105 9.51 0.85 15.00
CA PRO A 105 8.60 -0.29 14.90
C PRO A 105 9.23 -1.36 14.00
N VAL A 106 9.45 -2.55 14.54
CA VAL A 106 9.96 -3.71 13.80
C VAL A 106 8.92 -4.81 13.90
N LEU A 107 8.61 -5.44 12.76
CA LEU A 107 7.72 -6.59 12.75
C LEU A 107 8.46 -7.73 13.45
N GLU A 108 7.84 -8.35 14.46
CA GLU A 108 8.42 -9.46 15.21
C GLU A 108 7.68 -10.76 14.93
N PRO A 109 8.06 -11.51 13.86
CA PRO A 109 7.43 -12.77 13.50
C PRO A 109 7.45 -13.80 14.64
N GLY A 110 8.46 -13.76 15.51
CA GLY A 110 8.59 -14.65 16.66
C GLY A 110 7.48 -14.47 17.71
N ARG A 111 6.95 -13.25 17.88
CA ARG A 111 5.79 -12.99 18.76
C ARG A 111 4.46 -13.31 18.08
N ILE A 112 4.40 -13.16 16.76
CA ILE A 112 3.23 -13.52 15.94
C ILE A 112 3.10 -15.05 15.82
N GLY A 113 4.17 -15.83 16.02
CA GLY A 113 4.18 -17.28 15.78
C GLY A 113 3.68 -18.19 16.92
N ALA A 114 3.50 -17.70 18.14
CA ALA A 114 3.11 -18.52 19.30
C ALA A 114 1.62 -18.89 19.26
N GLY A 115 1.27 -19.89 18.44
CA GLY A 115 -0.12 -20.35 18.22
C GLY A 115 -0.74 -19.83 16.93
N ASP A 116 -0.21 -18.73 16.37
CA ASP A 116 -0.73 -18.02 15.19
C ASP A 116 0.25 -18.09 14.00
N THR A 117 0.90 -19.24 13.80
CA THR A 117 2.01 -19.40 12.84
C THR A 117 1.69 -18.93 11.42
N ASP A 118 0.46 -19.12 10.94
CA ASP A 118 0.08 -18.78 9.56
C ASP A 118 -0.55 -17.38 9.42
N VAL A 119 -0.76 -16.63 10.53
CA VAL A 119 -1.38 -15.30 10.50
C VAL A 119 -0.58 -14.30 9.64
N VAL A 120 0.75 -14.39 9.66
CA VAL A 120 1.62 -13.59 8.78
C VAL A 120 1.31 -13.85 7.31
N LEU A 121 1.10 -15.11 6.93
CA LEU A 121 0.74 -15.47 5.56
C LEU A 121 -0.67 -14.99 5.21
N THR A 122 -1.62 -15.07 6.14
CA THR A 122 -2.99 -14.56 5.96
C THR A 122 -2.99 -13.06 5.65
N VAL A 123 -2.27 -12.25 6.44
CA VAL A 123 -2.16 -10.81 6.18
C VAL A 123 -1.44 -10.52 4.86
N PHE A 124 -0.42 -11.31 4.52
CA PHE A 124 0.28 -11.19 3.24
C PHE A 124 -0.63 -11.48 2.05
N VAL A 125 -1.52 -12.48 2.14
CA VAL A 125 -2.55 -12.74 1.12
C VAL A 125 -3.49 -11.54 1.00
N GLY A 126 -3.93 -10.95 2.12
CA GLY A 126 -4.74 -9.73 2.12
C GLY A 126 -4.05 -8.56 1.40
N TYR A 127 -2.74 -8.39 1.60
CA TYR A 127 -1.95 -7.43 0.84
C TYR A 127 -1.92 -7.74 -0.66
N LEU A 128 -1.67 -9.00 -1.07
CA LEU A 128 -1.62 -9.38 -2.49
C LEU A 128 -2.95 -9.12 -3.21
N GLU A 129 -4.08 -9.42 -2.56
CA GLU A 129 -5.42 -9.15 -3.09
C GLU A 129 -5.69 -7.65 -3.22
N TRP A 130 -5.28 -6.85 -2.24
CA TRP A 130 -5.33 -5.40 -2.32
C TRP A 130 -4.45 -4.85 -3.45
N ALA A 131 -3.18 -5.29 -3.53
CA ALA A 131 -2.23 -4.85 -4.56
C ALA A 131 -2.70 -5.23 -5.97
N GLY A 132 -3.32 -6.40 -6.14
CA GLY A 132 -3.94 -6.82 -7.40
C GLY A 132 -5.07 -5.88 -7.83
N ARG A 133 -5.96 -5.50 -6.90
CA ARG A 133 -7.02 -4.52 -7.15
C ARG A 133 -6.46 -3.13 -7.49
N PHE A 134 -5.43 -2.69 -6.78
CA PHE A 134 -4.75 -1.42 -7.03
C PHE A 134 -4.14 -1.37 -8.44
N ARG A 135 -3.39 -2.40 -8.85
CA ARG A 135 -2.81 -2.49 -10.21
C ARG A 135 -3.89 -2.50 -11.28
N ALA A 136 -4.99 -3.23 -11.06
CA ALA A 136 -6.10 -3.28 -12.00
C ALA A 136 -6.78 -1.91 -12.15
N ALA A 137 -6.86 -1.11 -11.08
CA ALA A 137 -7.38 0.25 -11.14
C ALA A 137 -6.47 1.20 -11.94
N LEU A 138 -5.14 1.08 -11.80
CA LEU A 138 -4.17 1.86 -12.57
C LEU A 138 -4.19 1.51 -14.07
N ALA A 139 -4.48 0.26 -14.42
CA ALA A 139 -4.52 -0.21 -15.81
C ALA A 139 -5.80 0.19 -16.56
N ARG A 140 -6.83 0.71 -15.86
CA ARG A 140 -8.05 1.20 -16.53
C ARG A 140 -7.75 2.54 -17.21
N PRO A 141 -8.12 2.71 -18.49
CA PRO A 141 -8.14 4.04 -19.10
C PRO A 141 -8.97 4.96 -18.21
N GLN A 142 -8.38 6.06 -17.76
CA GLN A 142 -9.16 7.07 -17.05
C GLN A 142 -10.13 7.67 -18.07
N ASP A 143 -11.40 7.27 -17.99
CA ASP A 143 -12.45 7.89 -18.79
C ASP A 143 -12.45 9.39 -18.49
N PRO A 144 -12.22 10.28 -19.48
CA PRO A 144 -12.17 11.72 -19.23
C PRO A 144 -13.52 12.34 -18.82
N GLN A 145 -14.57 11.54 -18.59
CA GLN A 145 -15.92 12.03 -18.32
C GLN A 145 -16.26 12.20 -16.81
N GLY A 146 -15.35 11.85 -15.89
CA GLY A 146 -15.62 11.94 -14.44
C GLY A 146 -15.30 13.29 -13.77
N ALA A 147 -14.56 14.19 -14.42
CA ALA A 147 -14.03 15.41 -13.78
C ALA A 147 -14.93 16.65 -13.90
N ALA A 148 -16.11 16.55 -14.52
CA ALA A 148 -16.98 17.72 -14.81
C ALA A 148 -18.39 17.64 -14.18
N ALA A 149 -18.57 16.99 -13.03
CA ALA A 149 -19.89 16.84 -12.42
C ALA A 149 -20.11 17.57 -11.08
N ASN A 150 -19.12 18.26 -10.51
CA ASN A 150 -19.31 18.98 -9.24
C ASN A 150 -18.60 20.35 -9.23
N LEU A 151 -19.15 21.31 -9.97
CA LEU A 151 -19.01 22.73 -9.65
C LEU A 151 -20.43 23.32 -9.51
N PRO A 152 -20.90 23.58 -8.28
CA PRO A 152 -22.13 24.32 -8.08
C PRO A 152 -21.86 25.81 -8.28
N GLY A 153 -22.43 26.37 -9.35
CA GLY A 153 -22.57 27.81 -9.54
C GLY A 153 -21.71 28.38 -10.66
N GLN A 154 -22.29 28.44 -11.86
CA GLN A 154 -22.17 29.62 -12.71
C GLN A 154 -23.40 29.73 -13.61
N GLN A 155 -24.21 30.75 -13.33
CA GLN A 155 -25.27 31.25 -14.19
C GLN A 155 -24.65 31.64 -15.55
N ALA A 156 -25.09 31.01 -16.63
CA ALA A 156 -24.96 31.61 -17.95
C ALA A 156 -26.19 32.49 -18.19
N SER A 157 -26.13 33.71 -17.66
CA SER A 157 -26.99 34.81 -18.09
C SER A 157 -26.43 35.41 -19.37
N GLY A 158 -27.28 35.52 -20.40
CA GLY A 158 -27.28 36.64 -21.34
C GLY A 158 -26.35 36.55 -22.55
N GLY A 159 -26.95 36.34 -23.73
CA GLY A 159 -26.26 36.50 -25.01
C GLY A 159 -27.21 36.38 -26.21
N ALA A 160 -28.32 37.11 -26.21
CA ALA A 160 -29.03 37.40 -27.45
C ALA A 160 -28.22 38.42 -28.24
N LEU A 161 -27.99 38.20 -29.54
CA LEU A 161 -28.07 39.23 -30.60
C LEU A 161 -27.75 38.68 -32.00
N PHE A 162 -28.61 39.08 -32.95
CA PHE A 162 -28.51 39.14 -34.40
C PHE A 162 -28.91 37.93 -35.27
N GLY A 163 -30.11 38.05 -35.85
CA GLY A 163 -30.23 38.12 -37.32
C GLY A 163 -30.97 36.98 -38.01
N GLN A 164 -32.29 37.10 -38.18
CA GLN A 164 -32.96 37.04 -39.50
C GLN A 164 -34.43 37.49 -39.40
N GLU A 165 -34.89 38.09 -40.50
CA GLU A 165 -35.99 39.04 -40.71
C GLU A 165 -37.43 38.44 -40.76
N PRO A 166 -38.49 39.30 -40.87
CA PRO A 166 -39.87 39.04 -40.44
C PRO A 166 -40.80 38.52 -41.59
N PRO A 167 -42.14 38.37 -41.39
CA PRO A 167 -42.99 37.36 -42.04
C PRO A 167 -43.75 37.86 -43.29
N GLU A 168 -44.32 36.93 -44.07
CA GLU A 168 -45.44 37.23 -44.97
C GLU A 168 -46.56 36.21 -44.80
N SER A 169 -47.77 36.73 -44.59
CA SER A 169 -49.02 36.02 -44.39
C SER A 169 -49.67 35.65 -45.74
N ALA A 170 -50.27 34.47 -45.81
CA ALA A 170 -51.51 34.21 -46.55
C ALA A 170 -52.23 33.00 -45.94
#